data_AF-A0A183HA36-F1
#
_entry.id   AF-A0A183HA36-F1
#
_cell.length_a   1.000
_cell.length_b   1.000
_cell.length_c   1.000
_cell.angle_alpha   90.00
_cell.angle_beta   90.00
_cell.angle_gamma   90.00
#
_symmetry.space_group_name_H-M   'P 1'
#
loop_
_entity.id
_entity.type
_entity.pdbx_description
1 polymer ?
#
loop_
_entity_poly.entity_id
_entity_poly.type
_entity_poly.pdbx_seq_one_letter_code
_entity_poly.pdbx_strand_id
1 'polypeptide(L)'
;MDEIALIESPQSTYITRSRNATLTCRALNAKRIRFKCNGRWLDDSRHDVSQGTDSATHLPFYKATVEIDRQELNVHSGDLTCQCYASTDSDVQVVRSESARVRIAWID
;
A
#
# COMPACT_ATOMS: atom_id res chain seq x y z
N MET A 1 -16.29 18.34 6.03
CA MET A 1 -15.47 17.18 6.41
C MET A 1 -14.64 16.87 5.21
N ASP A 2 -13.33 17.03 5.30
CA ASP A 2 -12.45 16.87 4.14
C ASP A 2 -12.41 15.39 3.74
N GLU A 3 -12.81 15.09 2.50
CA GLU A 3 -12.91 13.72 2.01
C GLU A 3 -11.51 13.13 1.77
N ILE A 4 -11.35 11.84 2.07
CA ILE A 4 -10.11 11.11 1.78
C ILE A 4 -10.02 10.88 0.27
N ALA A 5 -8.89 11.21 -0.34
CA ALA A 5 -8.65 10.97 -1.76
C ALA A 5 -7.32 10.25 -1.98
N LEU A 6 -7.36 9.10 -2.66
CA LEU A 6 -6.15 8.41 -3.08
C LEU A 6 -5.51 9.17 -4.24
N ILE A 7 -4.24 9.57 -4.08
CA ILE A 7 -3.45 10.26 -5.10
C ILE A 7 -2.29 9.40 -5.62
N GLU A 8 -1.95 8.33 -4.91
CA GLU A 8 -1.05 7.27 -5.38
C GLU A 8 -1.60 5.93 -4.88
N SER A 9 -1.85 5.00 -5.80
CA SER A 9 -2.29 3.64 -5.48
C SER A 9 -1.18 2.63 -5.77
N PRO A 10 -1.10 1.52 -5.01
CA PRO A 10 -0.10 0.50 -5.24
C PRO A 10 -0.22 -0.05 -6.66
N GLN A 11 0.92 -0.23 -7.32
CA GLN A 11 0.98 -0.74 -8.68
C GLN A 11 1.39 -2.22 -8.67
N SER A 12 0.89 -2.97 -9.67
CA SER A 12 1.32 -4.36 -9.84
C SER A 12 2.81 -4.41 -10.18
N THR A 13 3.54 -5.32 -9.54
CA THR A 13 4.99 -5.39 -9.61
C THR A 13 5.48 -6.82 -9.45
N TYR A 14 6.80 -7.01 -9.45
CA TYR A 14 7.43 -8.31 -9.37
C TYR A 14 8.59 -8.34 -8.37
N ILE A 15 8.80 -9.52 -7.79
CA ILE A 15 9.96 -9.86 -6.97
C ILE A 15 10.96 -10.58 -7.87
N THR A 16 12.18 -10.08 -7.94
CA THR A 16 13.29 -10.74 -8.66
C THR A 16 14.15 -11.53 -7.68
N ARG A 17 15.24 -12.14 -8.18
CA ARG A 17 16.21 -12.84 -7.32
C ARG A 17 16.92 -11.93 -6.34
N SER A 18 17.15 -10.70 -6.74
CA SER A 18 17.97 -9.73 -6.02
C SER A 18 17.16 -8.65 -5.30
N ARG A 19 15.85 -8.53 -5.57
CA ARG A 19 15.04 -7.40 -5.09
C ARG A 19 13.62 -7.80 -4.69
N ASN A 20 13.20 -7.33 -3.52
CA ASN A 20 11.83 -7.38 -3.02
C ASN A 20 10.90 -6.44 -3.81
N ALA A 21 9.60 -6.67 -3.72
CA ALA A 21 8.62 -5.76 -4.30
C ALA A 21 8.27 -4.67 -3.29
N THR A 22 8.10 -3.44 -3.77
CA THR A 22 7.68 -2.31 -2.92
C THR A 22 6.30 -1.85 -3.37
N LEU A 23 5.35 -1.76 -2.44
CA LEU A 23 4.03 -1.20 -2.67
C LEU A 23 3.92 0.15 -1.96
N THR A 24 3.48 1.16 -2.70
CA THR A 24 3.35 2.53 -2.21
C THR A 24 1.89 2.96 -2.29
N CYS A 25 1.43 3.67 -1.28
CA CYS A 25 0.11 4.29 -1.28
C CYS A 25 0.17 5.68 -0.65
N ARG A 26 -0.50 6.66 -1.25
CA ARG A 26 -0.58 8.03 -0.76
C ARG A 26 -1.99 8.56 -0.90
N ALA A 27 -2.48 9.18 0.16
CA ALA A 27 -3.83 9.73 0.23
C ALA A 27 -3.84 11.12 0.86
N LEU A 28 -4.67 12.01 0.32
CA LEU A 28 -5.01 13.30 0.92
C LEU A 28 -6.02 13.10 2.05
N ASN A 29 -5.92 13.92 3.09
CA ASN A 29 -6.78 13.94 4.28
C ASN A 29 -6.84 12.62 5.08
N ALA A 30 -6.05 11.62 4.71
CA ALA A 30 -5.91 10.39 5.48
C ALA A 30 -5.05 10.62 6.73
N LYS A 31 -5.31 9.81 7.76
CA LYS A 31 -4.51 9.73 8.99
C LYS A 31 -3.88 8.35 9.19
N ARG A 32 -4.38 7.35 8.47
CA ARG A 32 -3.86 5.99 8.49
C ARG A 32 -3.92 5.38 7.09
N ILE A 33 -2.91 4.59 6.76
CA ILE A 33 -2.92 3.70 5.60
C ILE A 33 -2.56 2.30 6.06
N ARG A 34 -3.32 1.31 5.61
CA ARG A 34 -3.08 -0.11 5.87
C ARG A 34 -3.11 -0.90 4.56
N PHE A 35 -2.26 -1.92 4.46
CA PHE A 35 -2.25 -2.83 3.32
C PHE A 35 -2.92 -4.15 3.68
N LYS A 36 -3.79 -4.63 2.78
CA LYS A 36 -4.42 -5.94 2.87
C LYS A 36 -3.99 -6.79 1.68
N CYS A 37 -3.29 -7.89 1.93
CA CYS A 37 -2.81 -8.81 0.91
C CYS A 37 -3.45 -10.19 1.08
N ASN A 38 -4.04 -10.74 0.01
CA ASN A 38 -4.76 -12.02 0.02
C ASN A 38 -5.74 -12.18 1.21
N GLY A 39 -6.45 -11.09 1.55
CA GLY A 39 -7.43 -11.07 2.63
C GLY A 39 -6.85 -10.84 4.04
N ARG A 40 -5.53 -10.78 4.20
CA ARG A 40 -4.86 -10.55 5.49
C ARG A 40 -4.29 -9.14 5.58
N TRP A 41 -4.44 -8.51 6.73
CA TRP A 41 -3.80 -7.22 6.99
C TRP A 41 -2.31 -7.44 7.22
N LEU A 42 -1.48 -6.61 6.58
CA LEU A 42 -0.07 -6.54 6.91
C LEU A 42 0.11 -5.83 8.26
N ASP A 43 1.18 -6.15 8.96
CA ASP A 43 1.50 -5.53 10.24
C ASP A 43 1.82 -4.04 10.06
N ASP A 44 1.18 -3.17 10.85
CA ASP A 44 1.39 -1.72 10.84
C ASP A 44 2.88 -1.37 11.04
N SER A 45 3.65 -2.17 11.79
CA SER A 45 5.09 -1.96 12.02
C SER A 45 5.97 -2.09 10.78
N ARG A 46 5.47 -2.74 9.71
CA ARG A 46 6.19 -2.85 8.42
C ARG A 46 6.04 -1.62 7.53
N HIS A 47 5.19 -0.67 7.91
CA HIS A 47 4.89 0.48 7.08
C HIS A 47 5.95 1.55 7.29
N ASP A 48 6.66 1.89 6.21
CA ASP A 48 7.45 3.11 6.17
C ASP A 48 6.53 4.30 5.83
N VAL A 49 6.35 5.19 6.80
CA VAL A 49 5.34 6.26 6.77
C VAL A 49 5.99 7.61 6.57
N SER A 50 5.44 8.39 5.64
CA SER A 50 5.76 9.81 5.51
C SER A 50 4.50 10.66 5.39
N GLN A 51 4.53 11.86 5.97
CA GLN A 51 3.42 12.79 5.99
C GLN A 51 3.90 14.17 5.57
N GLY A 52 2.98 15.00 5.10
CA GLY A 52 3.29 16.38 4.76
C GLY A 52 2.09 17.08 4.13
N THR A 53 2.34 18.17 3.44
CA THR A 53 1.34 18.91 2.67
C THR A 53 1.61 18.70 1.19
N ASP A 54 0.58 18.33 0.44
CA ASP A 54 0.68 18.19 -1.00
C ASP A 54 0.78 19.57 -1.66
N SER A 55 1.73 19.75 -2.57
CA SER A 55 2.02 21.06 -3.16
C SER A 55 0.98 21.53 -4.17
N ALA A 56 0.24 20.60 -4.80
CA ALA A 56 -0.77 20.94 -5.80
C ALA A 56 -2.11 21.29 -5.15
N THR A 57 -2.49 20.56 -4.11
CA THR A 57 -3.79 20.72 -3.44
C THR A 57 -3.72 21.51 -2.15
N HIS A 58 -2.52 21.71 -1.58
CA HIS A 58 -2.28 22.28 -0.25
C HIS A 58 -2.96 21.52 0.90
N LEU A 59 -3.38 20.28 0.66
CA LEU A 59 -4.00 19.41 1.65
C LEU A 59 -2.96 18.50 2.33
N PRO A 60 -3.18 18.11 3.59
CA PRO A 60 -2.31 17.15 4.26
C PRO A 60 -2.39 15.80 3.55
N PHE A 61 -1.27 15.11 3.41
CA PHE A 61 -1.21 13.75 2.90
C PHE A 61 -0.61 12.78 3.92
N TYR A 62 -1.01 11.52 3.80
CA TYR A 62 -0.39 10.38 4.43
C TYR A 62 0.13 9.45 3.34
N LYS A 63 1.39 9.04 3.43
CA LYS A 63 2.03 8.07 2.54
C LYS A 63 2.52 6.90 3.36
N ALA A 64 2.25 5.68 2.90
CA ALA A 64 2.82 4.47 3.46
C ALA A 64 3.41 3.61 2.35
N THR A 65 4.54 3.00 2.66
CA THR A 65 5.26 2.08 1.78
C THR A 65 5.51 0.78 2.53
N VAL A 66 5.32 -0.36 1.85
CA VAL A 66 5.61 -1.68 2.42
C VAL A 66 6.45 -2.49 1.44
N GLU A 67 7.43 -3.23 1.96
CA GLU A 67 8.16 -4.23 1.20
C GLU A 67 7.48 -5.60 1.32
N ILE A 68 7.35 -6.28 0.18
CA ILE A 68 6.85 -7.64 0.04
C ILE A 68 8.03 -8.52 -0.39
N ASP A 69 8.33 -9.53 0.41
CA ASP A 69 9.42 -10.46 0.16
C ASP A 69 8.93 -11.80 -0.44
N ARG A 70 9.90 -12.64 -0.79
CA ARG A 70 9.64 -13.95 -1.41
C ARG A 70 8.94 -14.94 -0.48
N GLN A 71 9.09 -14.81 0.83
CA GLN A 71 8.50 -15.74 1.79
C GLN A 71 6.96 -15.62 1.76
N GLU A 72 6.44 -14.41 1.58
CA GLU A 72 4.99 -14.17 1.51
C GLU A 72 4.32 -14.83 0.29
N LEU A 73 5.05 -14.98 -0.82
CA LEU A 73 4.57 -15.70 -2.01
C LEU A 73 4.67 -17.22 -1.84
N ASN A 74 5.67 -17.72 -1.11
CA ASN A 74 5.82 -19.16 -0.89
C ASN A 74 4.72 -19.74 0.03
N VAL A 75 4.16 -18.92 0.92
CA VAL A 75 3.07 -19.31 1.84
C VAL A 75 1.71 -19.36 1.14
N HIS A 76 1.56 -18.68 0.00
CA HIS A 76 0.31 -18.60 -0.75
C HIS A 76 0.58 -19.06 -2.18
N SER A 77 0.21 -20.31 -2.51
CA SER A 77 0.37 -20.85 -3.86
C SER A 77 -0.31 -19.94 -4.91
N GLY A 78 0.45 -19.04 -5.54
CA GLY A 78 -0.05 -18.11 -6.56
C GLY A 78 0.42 -16.66 -6.41
N ASP A 79 -0.29 -15.76 -7.10
CA ASP A 79 -0.03 -14.31 -7.07
C ASP A 79 -0.48 -13.70 -5.73
N LEU A 80 0.33 -12.81 -5.14
CA LEU A 80 -0.10 -12.00 -4.01
C LEU A 80 -0.88 -10.80 -4.52
N THR A 81 -2.14 -10.66 -4.11
CA THR A 81 -2.97 -9.50 -4.47
C THR A 81 -3.16 -8.60 -3.26
N CYS A 82 -2.71 -7.35 -3.37
CA CYS A 82 -2.73 -6.37 -2.30
C CYS A 82 -3.63 -5.18 -2.63
N GLN A 83 -4.24 -4.60 -1.60
CA GLN A 83 -5.03 -3.37 -1.66
C GLN A 83 -4.60 -2.43 -0.54
N CYS A 84 -4.58 -1.14 -0.83
CA CYS A 84 -4.41 -0.09 0.15
C CYS A 84 -5.77 0.37 0.68
N TYR A 85 -5.85 0.63 1.97
CA TYR A 85 -7.00 1.24 2.63
C TYR A 85 -6.52 2.49 3.37
N ALA A 86 -7.01 3.65 2.95
CA ALA A 86 -6.74 4.93 3.59
C ALA A 86 -7.94 5.35 4.45
N SER A 87 -7.69 5.74 5.69
CA SER A 87 -8.75 6.08 6.65
C SER A 87 -8.40 7.28 7.54
N THR A 88 -9.42 7.85 8.19
CA THR A 88 -9.25 8.72 9.36
C THR A 88 -8.89 7.91 10.60
N ASP A 89 -8.42 8.54 11.68
CA ASP A 89 -8.06 7.83 12.94
C ASP A 89 -9.21 7.01 13.54
N SER A 90 -10.46 7.41 13.27
CA SER A 90 -11.68 6.72 13.73
C SER A 90 -12.16 5.58 12.82
N ASP A 91 -11.51 5.34 11.68
CA ASP A 91 -11.93 4.39 10.64
C ASP A 91 -13.39 4.57 10.14
N VAL A 92 -14.01 5.73 10.39
CA VAL A 92 -15.38 6.05 9.94
C VAL A 92 -15.43 6.31 8.43
N GLN A 93 -14.41 6.95 7.89
CA GLN A 93 -14.22 7.14 6.46
C GLN A 93 -13.04 6.29 6.00
N VAL A 94 -13.29 5.40 5.03
CA VAL A 94 -12.29 4.49 4.47
C VAL A 94 -12.41 4.49 2.96
N VAL A 95 -11.30 4.75 2.27
CA VAL A 95 -11.19 4.66 0.81
C VAL A 95 -10.21 3.54 0.46
N ARG A 96 -10.61 2.68 -0.47
CA ARG A 96 -9.86 1.50 -0.89
C ARG A 96 -9.31 1.68 -2.30
N SER A 97 -8.05 1.32 -2.52
CA SER A 97 -7.44 1.30 -3.84
C SER A 97 -7.92 0.15 -4.72
N GLU A 98 -7.58 0.21 -6.01
CA GLU A 98 -7.58 -0.99 -6.84
C GLU A 98 -6.56 -2.03 -6.35
N SER A 99 -6.69 -3.25 -6.86
CA SER A 99 -5.82 -4.37 -6.50
C SER A 99 -4.50 -4.33 -7.27
N ALA A 100 -3.38 -4.36 -6.55
CA ALA A 100 -2.04 -4.56 -7.08
C ALA A 100 -1.64 -6.04 -6.98
N ARG A 101 -1.13 -6.62 -8.06
CA ARG A 101 -0.60 -7.99 -8.07
C ARG A 101 0.91 -7.97 -7.92
N VAL A 102 1.45 -8.81 -7.04
CA VAL A 102 2.87 -9.05 -6.87
C VAL A 102 3.17 -10.49 -7.28
N ARG A 103 4.14 -10.65 -8.19
CA ARG A 103 4.51 -11.95 -8.79
C ARG A 103 6.01 -12.19 -8.69
N ILE A 104 6.45 -13.45 -8.77
CA ILE A 104 7.88 -13.75 -8.95
C ILE A 104 8.22 -13.62 -10.43
N ALA A 105 9.27 -12.86 -10.74
CA ALA A 105 9.90 -12.85 -12.05
C ALA A 105 11.28 -13.51 -11.96
N TRP A 106 11.61 -14.33 -12.95
CA TRP A 106 12.87 -15.07 -13.05
C TRP A 106 13.91 -14.36 -13.94
N ILE A 107 13.69 -13.08 -14.22
CA ILE A 107 14.60 -12.27 -15.04
C ILE A 107 15.69 -11.74 -14.11
N ASP A 108 16.94 -12.11 -14.39
CA ASP A 108 18.16 -11.59 -13.78
C ASP A 108 18.67 -10.36 -14.56
#